data_AF-A0A0G1B0Q9-F1
#
_entry.id   AF-A0A0G1B0Q9-F1
#
_cell.length_a   1.000
_cell.length_b   1.000
_cell.length_c   1.000
_cell.angle_alpha   90.00
_cell.angle_beta   90.00
_cell.angle_gamma   90.00
#
_symmetry.space_group_name_H-M   'P 1'
#
loop_
_entity.id
_entity.type
_entity.pdbx_description
1 polymer ?
#
loop_
_entity_poly.entity_id
_entity_poly.type
_entity_poly.pdbx_seq_one_letter_code
_entity_poly.pdbx_strand_id
1 'polypeptide(L)'
;MKKTKNILILGLLILFLAGGYYIVSNYTSKNESNSINNEINITKLNLESPDRPAEINGSVVSVEGNVLIIANEVGVEQLTEEERAERKVEMQNLSQEERQALRQQELENTETEEVEIIIPVGVTILKGSGDASGDVVSVEISEITKGTYVSIWVTENKVPEFIKIKGLTQ
;
A
#
# COMPACT_ATOMS: atom_id res chain seq x y z
N MET A 1 54.37 -45.57 21.91
CA MET A 1 53.76 -44.23 22.11
C MET A 1 53.07 -43.81 20.82
N LYS A 2 51.77 -43.49 20.90
CA LYS A 2 50.84 -43.21 19.79
C LYS A 2 50.67 -41.69 19.63
N LYS A 3 51.08 -41.05 18.51
CA LYS A 3 50.60 -39.70 18.10
C LYS A 3 50.93 -39.39 16.62
N THR A 4 50.18 -39.91 15.65
CA THR A 4 50.28 -39.48 14.22
C THR A 4 48.99 -39.73 13.41
N LYS A 5 47.79 -39.51 13.98
CA LYS A 5 46.52 -39.71 13.23
C LYS A 5 45.57 -38.51 13.13
N ASN A 6 45.95 -37.32 13.62
CA ASN A 6 45.03 -36.18 13.71
C ASN A 6 45.22 -35.06 12.67
N ILE A 7 46.10 -35.23 11.67
CA ILE A 7 46.37 -34.17 10.67
C ILE A 7 45.60 -34.38 9.35
N LEU A 8 45.00 -35.55 9.13
CA LEU A 8 44.33 -35.87 7.86
C LEU A 8 42.86 -35.41 7.76
N ILE A 9 42.26 -34.96 8.88
CA ILE A 9 40.82 -34.62 8.93
C ILE A 9 40.56 -33.13 8.62
N LEU A 10 41.57 -32.25 8.76
CA LEU A 10 41.39 -30.81 8.55
C LEU A 10 41.48 -30.38 7.07
N GLY A 11 42.03 -31.22 6.19
CA GLY A 11 42.15 -30.92 4.76
C GLY A 11 40.89 -31.19 3.93
N LEU A 12 39.98 -32.05 4.42
CA LEU A 12 38.80 -32.47 3.65
C LEU A 12 37.59 -31.52 3.81
N LEU A 13 37.59 -30.66 4.84
CA LEU A 13 36.49 -29.74 5.11
C LEU A 13 36.52 -28.49 4.20
N ILE A 14 37.69 -28.13 3.67
CA ILE A 14 37.90 -26.91 2.86
C ILE A 14 37.47 -27.12 1.40
N LEU A 15 37.47 -28.36 0.91
CA LEU A 15 37.01 -28.68 -0.46
C LEU A 15 35.48 -28.65 -0.62
N PHE A 16 34.72 -28.81 0.46
CA PHE A 16 33.25 -28.73 0.41
C PHE A 16 32.70 -27.30 0.37
N LEU A 17 33.41 -26.33 0.97
CA LEU A 17 32.95 -24.93 1.00
C LEU A 17 33.17 -24.20 -0.32
N ALA A 18 34.19 -24.56 -1.11
CA ALA A 18 34.45 -23.95 -2.41
C ALA A 18 33.69 -24.62 -3.58
N GLY A 19 33.40 -25.93 -3.49
CA GLY A 19 32.68 -26.66 -4.54
C GLY A 19 31.16 -26.46 -4.54
N GLY A 20 30.56 -26.09 -3.40
CA GLY A 20 29.11 -25.91 -3.28
C GLY A 20 28.58 -24.63 -3.94
N TYR A 21 29.41 -23.59 -4.10
CA TYR A 21 28.95 -22.30 -4.62
C TYR A 21 28.79 -22.29 -6.15
N TYR A 22 29.47 -23.18 -6.88
CA TYR A 22 29.44 -23.18 -8.35
C TYR A 22 28.32 -24.03 -8.98
N ILE A 23 27.65 -24.89 -8.20
CA ILE A 23 26.61 -25.79 -8.73
C ILE A 23 25.19 -25.23 -8.56
N VAL A 24 24.98 -24.26 -7.65
CA VAL A 24 23.64 -23.68 -7.42
C VAL A 24 23.27 -22.61 -8.46
N SER A 25 24.24 -21.99 -9.15
CA SER A 25 23.92 -20.95 -10.15
C SER A 25 23.41 -21.48 -11.50
N ASN A 26 23.45 -22.79 -11.75
CA ASN A 26 23.06 -23.37 -13.06
C ASN A 26 21.78 -24.22 -13.03
N TYR A 27 21.05 -24.26 -11.92
CA TYR A 27 19.71 -24.88 -11.85
C TYR A 27 18.62 -23.83 -11.69
N THR A 28 18.62 -22.83 -12.57
CA THR A 28 17.37 -22.13 -12.89
C THR A 28 16.69 -22.94 -13.99
N SER A 29 15.87 -23.91 -13.58
CA SER A 29 14.94 -24.59 -14.47
C SER A 29 14.05 -23.52 -15.10
N LYS A 30 14.29 -23.27 -16.38
CA LYS A 30 13.41 -22.52 -17.28
C LYS A 30 12.12 -23.34 -17.42
N ASN A 31 11.24 -23.23 -16.45
CA ASN A 31 9.83 -23.59 -16.63
C ASN A 31 9.24 -22.50 -17.53
N GLU A 32 9.36 -22.68 -18.84
CA GLU A 32 8.44 -22.09 -19.82
C GLU A 32 7.06 -22.71 -19.58
N SER A 33 6.40 -22.25 -18.52
CA SER A 33 4.95 -22.28 -18.48
C SER A 33 4.52 -21.28 -19.55
N ASN A 34 3.90 -21.77 -20.61
CA ASN A 34 3.09 -20.99 -21.53
C ASN A 34 1.96 -20.34 -20.72
N SER A 35 2.28 -19.25 -20.02
CA SER A 35 1.27 -18.30 -19.60
C SER A 35 0.85 -17.61 -20.88
N ILE A 36 -0.41 -17.83 -21.26
CA ILE A 36 -1.10 -17.04 -22.24
C ILE A 36 -1.02 -15.61 -21.72
N ASN A 37 -0.05 -14.83 -22.22
CA ASN A 37 -0.02 -13.39 -22.08
C ASN A 37 -1.22 -12.86 -22.84
N ASN A 38 -2.39 -12.94 -22.22
CA ASN A 38 -3.37 -11.88 -22.37
C ASN A 38 -2.75 -10.66 -21.65
N GLU A 39 -1.73 -10.08 -22.28
CA GLU A 39 -1.49 -8.65 -22.16
C GLU A 39 -2.76 -7.99 -22.71
N ILE A 40 -3.74 -7.86 -21.84
CA ILE A 40 -4.65 -6.74 -21.93
C ILE A 40 -3.69 -5.56 -21.82
N ASN A 41 -3.34 -4.98 -22.97
CA ASN A 41 -2.83 -3.62 -23.05
C ASN A 41 -3.95 -2.73 -22.49
N ILE A 42 -4.08 -2.73 -21.16
CA ILE A 42 -4.74 -1.67 -20.42
C ILE A 42 -3.78 -0.52 -20.60
N THR A 43 -3.98 0.18 -21.72
CA THR A 43 -3.49 1.54 -21.96
C THR A 43 -3.57 2.23 -20.60
N LYS A 44 -2.42 2.66 -20.03
CA LYS A 44 -2.33 3.39 -18.76
C LYS A 44 -3.62 4.17 -18.58
N LEU A 45 -4.59 3.60 -17.84
CA LEU A 45 -5.78 4.35 -17.51
C LEU A 45 -5.20 5.48 -16.68
N ASN A 46 -5.50 6.70 -17.07
CA ASN A 46 -5.17 7.83 -16.23
C ASN A 46 -6.05 7.67 -14.98
N LEU A 47 -5.57 6.86 -14.03
CA LEU A 47 -6.23 6.47 -12.79
C LEU A 47 -6.06 7.64 -11.81
N GLU A 48 -6.52 8.80 -12.25
CA GLU A 48 -6.50 10.02 -11.47
C GLU A 48 -7.79 10.09 -10.66
N SER A 49 -7.65 10.42 -9.38
CA SER A 49 -8.81 10.72 -8.54
C SER A 49 -9.54 11.96 -9.09
N PRO A 50 -10.86 12.09 -8.84
CA PRO A 50 -11.60 13.30 -9.20
C PRO A 50 -10.89 14.57 -8.70
N ASP A 51 -10.89 15.63 -9.51
CA ASP A 51 -10.27 16.93 -9.20
C ASP A 51 -11.14 17.78 -8.26
N ARG A 52 -11.60 17.15 -7.19
CA ARG A 52 -12.44 17.70 -6.14
C ARG A 52 -12.11 16.99 -4.82
N PRO A 53 -12.34 17.61 -3.66
CA PRO A 53 -12.13 16.92 -2.39
C PRO A 53 -13.05 15.70 -2.25
N ALA A 54 -12.55 14.66 -1.59
CA ALA A 54 -13.35 13.50 -1.22
C ALA A 54 -14.37 13.90 -0.14
N GLU A 55 -15.61 13.42 -0.26
CA GLU A 55 -16.65 13.66 0.75
C GLU A 55 -16.42 12.91 2.05
N ILE A 56 -15.79 11.74 1.98
CA ILE A 56 -15.57 10.88 3.14
C ILE A 56 -14.07 10.63 3.25
N ASN A 57 -13.50 10.91 4.42
CA ASN A 57 -12.11 10.64 4.75
C ASN A 57 -12.08 10.00 6.12
N GLY A 58 -11.40 8.86 6.27
CA GLY A 58 -11.32 8.24 7.59
C GLY A 58 -10.87 6.80 7.57
N SER A 59 -10.82 6.22 8.76
CA SER A 59 -10.40 4.84 8.97
C SER A 59 -11.57 3.87 8.91
N VAL A 60 -11.34 2.73 8.28
CA VAL A 60 -12.31 1.64 8.19
C VAL A 60 -12.40 0.93 9.55
N VAL A 61 -13.59 0.95 10.15
CA VAL A 61 -13.91 0.32 11.43
C VAL A 61 -14.22 -1.17 11.24
N SER A 62 -14.99 -1.48 10.20
CA SER A 62 -15.33 -2.86 9.82
C SER A 62 -15.65 -2.97 8.33
N VAL A 63 -15.56 -4.21 7.82
CA VAL A 63 -15.87 -4.57 6.44
C VAL A 63 -16.80 -5.78 6.47
N GLU A 64 -17.98 -5.65 5.88
CA GLU A 64 -19.00 -6.69 5.80
C GLU A 64 -19.41 -6.90 4.33
N GLY A 65 -18.71 -7.81 3.64
CA GLY A 65 -18.93 -8.04 2.22
C GLY A 65 -18.56 -6.80 1.40
N ASN A 66 -19.55 -6.11 0.85
CA ASN A 66 -19.38 -4.85 0.12
C ASN A 66 -19.76 -3.60 0.92
N VAL A 67 -20.05 -3.76 2.22
CA VAL A 67 -20.38 -2.68 3.13
C VAL A 67 -19.16 -2.30 3.95
N LEU A 68 -18.83 -1.01 4.00
CA LEU A 68 -17.79 -0.44 4.85
C LEU A 68 -18.43 0.40 5.95
N ILE A 69 -17.97 0.20 7.18
CA ILE A 69 -18.22 1.16 8.27
C ILE A 69 -16.96 1.97 8.46
N ILE A 70 -17.07 3.29 8.36
CA ILE A 70 -15.94 4.23 8.35
C ILE A 70 -16.11 5.23 9.48
N ALA A 71 -15.06 5.43 10.26
CA ALA A 71 -14.95 6.56 11.18
C ALA A 71 -14.58 7.79 10.34
N ASN A 72 -15.59 8.45 9.78
CA ASN A 72 -15.46 9.60 8.90
C ASN A 72 -15.05 10.82 9.72
N GLU A 73 -13.99 11.50 9.29
CA GLU A 73 -13.52 12.74 9.88
C GLU A 73 -14.50 13.88 9.57
N VAL A 74 -14.98 14.55 10.61
CA VAL A 74 -15.90 15.68 10.53
C VAL A 74 -15.26 16.93 11.13
N GLY A 75 -15.68 18.10 10.63
CA GLY A 75 -15.15 19.38 11.11
C GLY A 75 -13.76 19.75 10.59
N VAL A 76 -13.13 18.92 9.74
CA VAL A 76 -11.89 19.27 9.05
C VAL A 76 -12.22 20.24 7.92
N GLU A 77 -11.74 21.49 8.03
CA GLU A 77 -11.89 22.48 6.95
C GLU A 77 -11.23 21.97 5.67
N GLN A 78 -11.98 21.98 4.57
CA GLN A 78 -11.46 21.63 3.26
C GLN A 78 -10.55 22.75 2.77
N LEU A 79 -9.24 22.50 2.82
CA LEU A 79 -8.24 23.42 2.29
C LEU A 79 -8.43 23.59 0.77
N THR A 80 -8.27 24.84 0.32
CA THR A 80 -8.24 25.19 -1.10
C THR A 80 -7.06 24.49 -1.82
N GLU A 81 -7.07 24.45 -3.15
CA GLU A 81 -5.97 23.85 -3.92
C GLU A 81 -4.61 24.52 -3.62
N GLU A 82 -4.63 25.84 -3.46
CA GLU A 82 -3.46 26.66 -3.16
C GLU A 82 -2.89 26.31 -1.77
N GLU A 83 -3.75 26.26 -0.74
CA GLU A 83 -3.35 25.86 0.61
C GLU A 83 -2.86 24.40 0.68
N ARG A 84 -3.45 23.49 -0.12
CA ARG A 84 -2.99 22.10 -0.20
C ARG A 84 -1.61 21.98 -0.83
N ALA A 85 -1.31 22.81 -1.84
CA ALA A 85 0.01 22.85 -2.45
C ALA A 85 1.06 23.40 -1.46
N GLU A 86 0.74 24.48 -0.75
CA GLU A 86 1.62 25.07 0.27
C GLU A 86 1.89 24.09 1.42
N ARG A 87 0.85 23.46 1.96
CA ARG A 87 0.99 22.46 3.02
C ARG A 87 1.79 21.25 2.55
N LYS A 88 1.68 20.86 1.28
CA LYS A 88 2.50 19.78 0.70
C LYS A 88 3.98 20.18 0.66
N VAL A 89 4.30 21.42 0.30
CA VAL A 89 5.67 21.94 0.30
C VAL A 89 6.22 22.03 1.72
N GLU A 90 5.43 22.54 2.66
CA GLU A 90 5.78 22.60 4.08
C GLU A 90 6.08 21.20 4.63
N MET A 91 5.20 20.23 4.36
CA MET A 91 5.38 18.85 4.75
C MET A 91 6.58 18.18 4.08
N GLN A 92 7.02 18.62 2.89
CA GLN A 92 8.24 18.10 2.26
C GLN A 92 9.51 18.60 2.95
N ASN A 93 9.46 19.75 3.60
CA ASN A 93 10.60 20.35 4.29
C ASN A 93 10.81 19.79 5.72
N LEU A 94 9.79 19.17 6.31
CA LEU A 94 9.87 18.54 7.63
C LEU A 94 10.62 17.20 7.61
N SER A 95 11.24 16.82 8.72
CA SER A 95 11.82 15.47 8.86
C SER A 95 10.74 14.38 8.89
N GLN A 96 11.11 13.10 8.66
CA GLN A 96 10.13 12.00 8.69
C GLN A 96 9.47 11.85 10.06
N GLU A 97 10.21 12.09 11.14
CA GLU A 97 9.72 11.99 12.52
C GLU A 97 8.73 13.11 12.85
N GLU A 98 9.06 14.36 12.48
CA GLU A 98 8.15 15.50 12.67
C GLU A 98 6.86 15.36 11.84
N ARG A 99 6.95 14.83 10.62
CA ARG A 99 5.76 14.53 9.80
C ARG A 99 4.87 13.48 10.44
N GLN A 100 5.44 12.48 11.10
CA GLN A 100 4.67 11.43 11.77
C GLN A 100 3.99 12.00 13.02
N ALA A 101 4.71 12.80 13.81
CA ALA A 101 4.18 13.44 15.01
C ALA A 101 3.03 14.41 14.70
N LEU A 102 3.18 15.26 13.67
CA LEU A 102 2.10 16.17 13.26
C LEU A 102 0.86 15.42 12.79
N ARG A 103 1.02 14.35 11.99
CA ARG A 103 -0.12 13.53 11.58
C ARG A 103 -0.82 12.87 12.75
N GLN A 104 -0.08 12.36 13.74
CA GLN A 104 -0.67 11.77 14.94
C GLN A 104 -1.43 12.82 15.74
N GLN A 105 -0.85 14.00 15.94
CA GLN A 105 -1.51 15.10 16.65
C GLN A 105 -2.78 15.57 15.94
N GLU A 106 -2.77 15.66 14.61
CA GLU A 106 -3.96 15.98 13.81
C GLU A 106 -5.03 14.91 13.98
N LEU A 107 -4.65 13.63 13.91
CA LEU A 107 -5.57 12.50 14.02
C LEU A 107 -6.20 12.40 15.41
N GLU A 108 -5.46 12.69 16.49
CA GLU A 108 -5.97 12.69 17.86
C GLU A 108 -7.01 13.78 18.13
N ASN A 109 -6.92 14.91 17.42
CA ASN A 109 -7.81 16.06 17.60
C ASN A 109 -8.96 16.08 16.59
N THR A 110 -9.04 15.11 15.69
CA THR A 110 -10.08 15.07 14.66
C THR A 110 -11.35 14.41 15.21
N GLU A 111 -12.48 15.12 15.11
CA GLU A 111 -13.79 14.55 15.43
C GLU A 111 -14.19 13.54 14.34
N THR A 112 -14.80 12.43 14.74
CA THR A 112 -15.24 11.38 13.81
C THR A 112 -16.70 11.00 14.01
N GLU A 113 -17.37 10.66 12.92
CA GLU A 113 -18.72 10.09 12.90
C GLU A 113 -18.71 8.74 12.16
N GLU A 114 -19.51 7.77 12.59
CA GLU A 114 -19.63 6.50 11.87
C GLU A 114 -20.54 6.65 10.64
N VAL A 115 -20.01 6.31 9.47
CA VAL A 115 -20.73 6.31 8.20
C VAL A 115 -20.68 4.91 7.59
N GLU A 116 -21.86 4.40 7.23
CA GLU A 116 -22.02 3.16 6.47
C GLU A 116 -22.04 3.48 4.96
N ILE A 117 -21.18 2.78 4.20
CA ILE A 117 -21.05 2.93 2.76
C ILE A 117 -21.13 1.58 2.06
N ILE A 118 -22.04 1.47 1.11
CA ILE A 118 -22.18 0.29 0.25
C ILE A 118 -21.39 0.55 -1.03
N ILE A 119 -20.39 -0.28 -1.32
CA ILE A 119 -19.59 -0.20 -2.53
C ILE A 119 -20.32 -0.94 -3.67
N PRO A 120 -20.75 -0.24 -4.73
CA PRO A 120 -21.31 -0.90 -5.90
C PRO A 120 -20.23 -1.62 -6.73
N VAL A 121 -20.68 -2.55 -7.56
CA VAL A 121 -19.79 -3.23 -8.51
C VAL A 121 -19.26 -2.23 -9.54
N GLY A 122 -17.96 -2.31 -9.83
CA GLY A 122 -17.30 -1.49 -10.85
C GLY A 122 -16.72 -0.15 -10.34
N VAL A 123 -16.79 0.12 -9.03
CA VAL A 123 -16.08 1.26 -8.43
C VAL A 123 -14.58 1.09 -8.56
N THR A 124 -13.90 2.16 -8.97
CA THR A 124 -12.44 2.15 -9.04
C THR A 124 -11.86 2.33 -7.64
N ILE A 125 -11.01 1.38 -7.22
CA ILE A 125 -10.31 1.42 -5.94
C ILE A 125 -8.81 1.48 -6.24
N LEU A 126 -8.14 2.52 -5.76
CA LEU A 126 -6.69 2.70 -5.95
C LEU A 126 -5.93 2.59 -4.65
N LYS A 127 -4.71 2.07 -4.75
CA LYS A 127 -3.70 2.03 -3.69
C LYS A 127 -2.35 2.47 -4.27
N GLY A 128 -1.47 3.03 -3.44
CA GLY A 128 -0.08 3.18 -3.85
C GLY A 128 0.54 1.81 -4.16
N SER A 129 1.29 1.71 -5.25
CA SER A 129 2.00 0.49 -5.68
C SER A 129 2.96 -0.07 -4.61
N GLY A 130 3.42 0.78 -3.69
CA GLY A 130 4.35 0.42 -2.61
C GLY A 130 5.81 0.29 -3.06
N ASP A 131 6.08 0.55 -4.34
CA ASP A 131 7.43 0.69 -4.88
C ASP A 131 7.91 2.15 -4.78
N ALA A 132 9.19 2.37 -5.11
CA ALA A 132 9.79 3.70 -5.07
C ALA A 132 9.33 4.64 -6.21
N SER A 133 8.50 4.14 -7.14
CA SER A 133 8.04 4.94 -8.29
C SER A 133 6.97 5.96 -7.89
N GLY A 134 6.24 5.70 -6.80
CA GLY A 134 5.10 6.52 -6.39
C GLY A 134 3.86 6.31 -7.25
N ASP A 135 3.84 5.25 -8.06
CA ASP A 135 2.70 4.89 -8.88
C ASP A 135 1.49 4.48 -8.03
N VAL A 136 0.31 4.53 -8.64
CA VAL A 136 -0.93 4.01 -8.06
C VAL A 136 -1.41 2.83 -8.91
N VAL A 137 -1.98 1.83 -8.25
CA VAL A 137 -2.50 0.62 -8.88
C VAL A 137 -3.96 0.43 -8.52
N SER A 138 -4.73 -0.08 -9.47
CA SER A 138 -6.11 -0.51 -9.23
C SER A 138 -6.10 -1.80 -8.42
N VAL A 139 -6.94 -1.85 -7.40
CA VAL A 139 -7.05 -2.98 -6.47
C VAL A 139 -8.51 -3.38 -6.27
N GLU A 140 -8.71 -4.53 -5.62
CA GLU A 140 -10.02 -5.03 -5.24
C GLU A 140 -10.44 -4.54 -3.85
N ILE A 141 -11.74 -4.64 -3.54
CA ILE A 141 -12.30 -4.29 -2.22
C ILE A 141 -11.67 -5.11 -1.08
N SER A 142 -11.17 -6.31 -1.37
CA SER A 142 -10.49 -7.19 -0.42
C SER A 142 -9.21 -6.59 0.16
N GLU A 143 -8.61 -5.59 -0.49
CA GLU A 143 -7.46 -4.83 0.02
C GLU A 143 -7.86 -3.78 1.07
N ILE A 144 -9.15 -3.47 1.19
CA ILE A 144 -9.67 -2.60 2.24
C ILE A 144 -9.92 -3.48 3.46
N THR A 145 -9.19 -3.21 4.54
CA THR A 145 -9.29 -3.96 5.79
C THR A 145 -9.53 -3.00 6.95
N LYS A 146 -9.88 -3.55 8.12
CA LYS A 146 -10.01 -2.75 9.34
C LYS A 146 -8.71 -2.00 9.61
N GLY A 147 -8.83 -0.70 9.90
CA GLY A 147 -7.69 0.19 10.11
C GLY A 147 -7.10 0.76 8.83
N THR A 148 -7.58 0.38 7.64
CA THR A 148 -7.23 1.07 6.40
C THR A 148 -7.82 2.48 6.41
N TYR A 149 -7.00 3.48 6.15
CA TYR A 149 -7.45 4.85 5.90
C TYR A 149 -7.85 5.00 4.44
N VAL A 150 -9.06 5.50 4.19
CA VAL A 150 -9.62 5.66 2.85
C VAL A 150 -10.11 7.08 2.62
N SER A 151 -10.03 7.52 1.36
CA SER A 151 -10.78 8.66 0.84
C SER A 151 -11.79 8.17 -0.17
N ILE A 152 -13.05 8.54 -0.01
CA ILE A 152 -14.14 8.11 -0.87
C ILE A 152 -14.81 9.34 -1.48
N TRP A 153 -14.87 9.34 -2.80
CA TRP A 153 -15.67 10.26 -3.57
C TRP A 153 -17.03 9.63 -3.79
N VAL A 154 -18.07 10.36 -3.45
CA VAL A 154 -19.45 9.93 -3.63
C VAL A 154 -20.17 10.87 -4.57
N THR A 155 -21.18 10.34 -5.26
CA THR A 155 -22.13 11.13 -6.04
C THR A 155 -23.11 11.86 -5.12
N GLU A 156 -23.95 12.74 -5.68
CA GLU A 156 -25.02 13.45 -4.93
C GLU A 156 -25.95 12.50 -4.15
N ASN A 157 -26.12 11.27 -4.64
CA ASN A 157 -26.94 10.24 -3.99
C ASN A 157 -26.17 9.40 -2.95
N LYS A 158 -24.99 9.85 -2.52
CA LYS A 158 -24.07 9.14 -1.59
C LYS A 158 -23.60 7.78 -2.11
N VAL A 159 -23.64 7.56 -3.42
CA VAL A 159 -23.11 6.33 -4.03
C VAL A 159 -21.62 6.53 -4.32
N PRO A 160 -20.73 5.64 -3.83
CA PRO A 160 -19.30 5.72 -4.12
C PRO A 160 -19.03 5.65 -5.63
N GLU A 161 -18.25 6.58 -6.14
CA GLU A 161 -17.73 6.56 -7.52
C GLU A 161 -16.25 6.18 -7.57
N PHE A 162 -15.49 6.52 -6.53
CA PHE A 162 -14.05 6.30 -6.49
C PHE A 162 -13.55 6.17 -5.05
N ILE A 163 -12.60 5.25 -4.83
CA ILE A 163 -12.01 5.01 -3.52
C ILE A 163 -10.48 5.03 -3.64
N LYS A 164 -9.82 5.74 -2.74
CA LYS A 164 -8.37 5.78 -2.61
C LYS A 164 -7.93 5.29 -1.24
N ILE A 165 -7.13 4.23 -1.21
CA ILE A 165 -6.48 3.70 -0.01
C ILE A 165 -5.22 4.53 0.25
N LYS A 166 -5.16 5.17 1.42
CA LYS A 166 -4.02 6.01 1.84
C LYS A 166 -3.00 5.24 2.71
N GLY A 167 -3.37 4.09 3.26
CA GLY A 167 -2.51 3.24 4.08
C GLY A 167 -3.24 2.70 5.30
N LEU A 168 -2.49 2.19 6.28
CA LEU A 168 -3.04 1.81 7.58
C LEU A 168 -2.90 2.97 8.56
N THR A 169 -3.94 3.27 9.32
CA THR A 169 -3.80 4.03 10.57
C THR A 169 -3.21 3.10 11.63
N GLN A 170 -2.02 3.45 12.12
CA GLN A 170 -1.36 2.76 13.23
C GLN A 170 -2.04 3.07 14.55
#